data_AF-A0A9P2LLR2-F1
#
_entry.id   AF-A0A9P2LLR2-F1
#
_cell.length_a   1.000
_cell.length_b   1.000
_cell.length_c   1.000
_cell.angle_alpha   90.00
_cell.angle_beta   90.00
_cell.angle_gamma   90.00
#
_symmetry.space_group_name_H-M   'P 1'
#
loop_
_entity.id
_entity.type
_entity.pdbx_description
1 polymer ?
#
loop_
_entity_poly.entity_id
_entity_poly.type
_entity_poly.pdbx_seq_one_letter_code
_entity_poly.pdbx_strand_id
1 'polypeptide(L)'
;MKKLSLRKITDEMYEKVNADKIIHEVESAKRYYYETQTQYLKEILETIGLEGQENYLKGRHSPKGKYMFLKEDKEFIIEMLMQFTKKMEPLRRADFLNADDEFVVWLSEGILRLFKHNEVSEEKLREFSCAINKRVDYPLRKQRAIIKK
;
A
#
# COMPACT_ATOMS: atom_id res chain seq x y z
N MET A 1 5.61 12.05 16.67
CA MET A 1 6.00 12.15 15.24
C MET A 1 4.86 12.72 14.42
N LYS A 2 5.13 13.52 13.37
CA LYS A 2 4.09 14.17 12.56
C LYS A 2 3.51 13.17 11.56
N LYS A 3 2.20 12.88 11.64
CA LYS A 3 1.47 12.06 10.66
C LYS A 3 1.06 12.88 9.43
N LEU A 4 1.05 12.24 8.26
CA LEU A 4 0.57 12.76 6.97
C LEU A 4 -0.72 12.03 6.60
N SER A 5 -1.67 12.74 5.98
CA SER A 5 -2.86 12.10 5.42
C SER A 5 -2.56 11.50 4.04
N LEU A 6 -3.30 10.45 3.66
CA LEU A 6 -3.23 9.94 2.29
C LEU A 6 -3.51 11.03 1.26
N ARG A 7 -4.49 11.91 1.53
CA ARG A 7 -4.81 13.07 0.66
C ARG A 7 -3.57 13.91 0.38
N LYS A 8 -2.79 14.24 1.41
CA LYS A 8 -1.57 15.03 1.23
C LYS A 8 -0.54 14.29 0.39
N ILE A 9 -0.36 12.99 0.61
CA ILE A 9 0.57 12.17 -0.17
C ILE A 9 0.13 12.12 -1.65
N THR A 10 -1.16 11.90 -1.91
CA THR A 10 -1.69 11.82 -3.28
C THR A 10 -1.69 13.17 -4.00
N ASP A 11 -1.90 14.28 -3.29
CA ASP A 11 -1.79 15.62 -3.87
C ASP A 11 -0.36 15.90 -4.34
N GLU A 12 0.65 15.55 -3.53
CA GLU A 12 2.06 15.68 -3.92
C GLU A 12 2.43 14.72 -5.07
N MET A 13 1.87 13.51 -5.10
CA MET A 13 2.04 12.59 -6.25
C MET A 13 1.42 13.18 -7.53
N TYR A 14 0.22 13.74 -7.42
CA TYR A 14 -0.49 14.34 -8.54
C TYR A 14 0.28 15.50 -9.15
N GLU A 15 0.82 16.38 -8.30
CA GLU A 15 1.66 17.50 -8.71
C GLU A 15 2.92 17.02 -9.45
N LYS A 16 3.58 15.96 -8.95
CA LYS A 16 4.75 15.38 -9.63
C LYS A 16 4.41 14.79 -11.00
N VAL A 17 3.31 14.03 -11.10
CA VAL A 17 2.90 13.37 -12.34
C VAL A 17 2.44 14.37 -13.42
N ASN A 18 2.02 15.56 -13.02
CA ASN A 18 1.46 16.58 -13.90
C ASN A 18 2.21 17.91 -13.88
N ALA A 19 3.48 17.92 -13.42
CA ALA A 19 4.26 19.15 -13.26
C ALA A 19 4.29 20.03 -14.53
N ASP A 20 4.30 19.40 -15.70
CA ASP A 20 4.41 20.07 -17.00
C ASP A 20 3.07 20.24 -17.73
N LYS A 21 1.93 19.93 -17.08
CA LYS A 21 0.61 19.99 -17.71
C LYS A 21 -0.20 21.19 -17.24
N ILE A 22 -0.81 21.90 -18.19
CA ILE A 22 -1.83 22.89 -17.89
C ILE A 22 -3.14 22.14 -17.60
N ILE A 23 -3.65 22.27 -16.37
CA ILE A 23 -4.86 21.58 -15.93
C ILE A 23 -5.90 22.61 -15.51
N HIS A 24 -7.02 22.61 -16.23
CA HIS A 24 -8.22 23.29 -15.79
C HIS A 24 -8.90 22.46 -14.69
N GLU A 25 -9.46 23.11 -13.66
CA GLU A 25 -10.12 22.44 -12.53
C GLU A 25 -9.24 21.51 -11.68
N VAL A 26 -8.07 22.02 -11.27
CA VAL A 26 -7.06 21.29 -10.46
C VAL A 26 -7.66 20.56 -9.24
N GLU A 27 -8.61 21.18 -8.53
CA GLU A 27 -9.17 20.58 -7.32
C GLU A 27 -10.03 19.34 -7.61
N SER A 28 -10.88 19.39 -8.65
CA SER A 28 -11.68 18.25 -9.11
C SER A 28 -10.79 17.10 -9.55
N ALA A 29 -9.73 17.40 -10.29
CA ALA A 29 -8.77 16.40 -10.76
C ALA A 29 -7.96 15.77 -9.60
N LYS A 30 -7.51 16.58 -8.63
CA LYS A 30 -6.89 16.07 -7.39
C LYS A 30 -7.83 15.18 -6.58
N ARG A 31 -9.13 15.52 -6.52
CA ARG A 31 -10.16 14.68 -5.90
C ARG A 31 -10.28 13.32 -6.57
N TYR A 32 -10.46 13.28 -7.89
CA TYR A 32 -10.54 12.03 -8.65
C TYR A 32 -9.27 11.18 -8.49
N TYR A 33 -8.10 11.83 -8.53
CA TYR A 33 -6.83 11.16 -8.32
C TYR A 33 -6.74 10.52 -6.92
N TYR A 34 -7.10 11.25 -5.87
CA TYR A 34 -7.16 10.71 -4.51
C TYR A 34 -8.11 9.51 -4.37
N GLU A 35 -9.31 9.59 -4.96
CA GLU A 35 -10.29 8.50 -4.94
C GLU A 35 -9.72 7.24 -5.64
N THR A 36 -9.06 7.42 -6.79
CA THR A 36 -8.38 6.35 -7.53
C THR A 36 -7.26 5.72 -6.70
N GLN A 37 -6.37 6.52 -6.12
CA GLN A 37 -5.26 6.02 -5.30
C GLN A 37 -5.76 5.31 -4.02
N THR A 38 -6.87 5.79 -3.45
CA THR A 38 -7.51 5.13 -2.30
C THR A 38 -8.06 3.77 -2.69
N GLN A 39 -8.64 3.64 -3.88
CA GLN A 39 -9.10 2.36 -4.42
C GLN A 39 -7.93 1.40 -4.65
N TYR A 40 -6.82 1.89 -5.20
CA TYR A 40 -5.60 1.07 -5.37
C TYR A 40 -5.07 0.55 -4.03
N LEU A 41 -5.02 1.38 -2.98
CA LEU A 41 -4.61 0.95 -1.65
C LEU A 41 -5.48 -0.22 -1.14
N LYS A 42 -6.80 -0.14 -1.30
CA LYS A 42 -7.72 -1.21 -0.89
C LYS A 42 -7.47 -2.49 -1.68
N GLU A 43 -7.40 -2.40 -3.00
CA GLU A 43 -7.15 -3.56 -3.87
C GLU A 43 -5.79 -4.21 -3.58
N ILE A 44 -4.77 -3.42 -3.23
CA ILE A 44 -3.47 -3.95 -2.80
C ILE A 44 -3.63 -4.79 -1.53
N LEU A 45 -4.31 -4.26 -0.51
CA LEU A 45 -4.55 -4.97 0.75
C LEU A 45 -5.34 -6.26 0.52
N GLU A 46 -6.41 -6.20 -0.26
CA GLU A 46 -7.21 -7.37 -0.65
C GLU A 46 -6.37 -8.43 -1.36
N THR A 47 -5.56 -8.00 -2.35
CA THR A 47 -4.72 -8.89 -3.15
C THR A 47 -3.75 -9.70 -2.28
N ILE A 48 -3.18 -9.07 -1.25
CA ILE A 48 -2.25 -9.73 -0.31
C ILE A 48 -2.94 -10.41 0.88
N GLY A 49 -4.28 -10.49 0.89
CA GLY A 49 -5.04 -11.25 1.89
C GLY A 49 -5.46 -10.44 3.12
N LEU A 50 -5.49 -9.12 3.03
CA LEU A 50 -5.87 -8.19 4.09
C LEU A 50 -7.16 -7.43 3.77
N GLU A 51 -8.11 -8.12 3.15
CA GLU A 51 -9.44 -7.58 2.87
C GLU A 51 -10.11 -7.02 4.15
N GLY A 52 -10.66 -5.81 4.03
CA GLY A 52 -11.33 -5.10 5.13
C GLY A 52 -10.43 -4.58 6.25
N GLN A 53 -9.11 -4.75 6.15
CA GLN A 53 -8.16 -4.32 7.20
C GLN A 53 -7.70 -2.87 7.04
N GLU A 54 -8.15 -2.14 6.01
CA GLU A 54 -7.72 -0.77 5.74
C GLU A 54 -8.10 0.22 6.84
N ASN A 55 -9.08 -0.12 7.68
CA ASN A 55 -9.46 0.68 8.84
C ASN A 55 -8.32 0.84 9.84
N TYR A 56 -7.42 -0.14 9.97
CA TYR A 56 -6.25 -0.04 10.84
C TYR A 56 -5.20 0.96 10.34
N LEU A 57 -5.29 1.44 9.10
CA LEU A 57 -4.47 2.53 8.56
C LEU A 57 -5.12 3.90 8.72
N LYS A 58 -6.34 3.96 9.26
CA LYS A 58 -7.09 5.19 9.51
C LYS A 58 -6.91 5.64 10.95
N GLY A 59 -7.03 6.95 11.18
CA GLY A 59 -6.96 7.53 12.52
C GLY A 59 -7.95 6.86 13.48
N ARG A 60 -7.46 6.45 14.67
CA ARG A 60 -8.21 5.70 15.69
C ARG A 60 -8.79 4.37 15.20
N HIS A 61 -8.19 3.79 14.16
CA HIS A 61 -8.64 2.55 13.50
C HIS A 61 -10.13 2.56 13.11
N SER A 62 -10.65 3.74 12.76
CA SER A 62 -12.08 3.94 12.56
C SER A 62 -12.46 3.95 11.08
N PRO A 63 -13.61 3.35 10.70
CA PRO A 63 -14.14 3.45 9.34
C PRO A 63 -14.38 4.90 8.88
N LYS A 64 -14.73 5.79 9.82
CA LYS A 64 -14.94 7.23 9.60
C LYS A 64 -13.64 8.04 9.64
N GLY A 65 -12.53 7.42 10.04
CA GLY A 65 -11.22 8.05 10.12
C GLY A 65 -10.64 8.33 8.74
N LYS A 66 -9.72 9.30 8.68
CA LYS A 66 -8.87 9.51 7.49
C LYS A 66 -7.67 8.58 7.56
N TYR A 67 -7.14 8.15 6.42
CA TYR A 67 -5.85 7.45 6.37
C TYR A 67 -4.73 8.36 6.88
N MET A 68 -3.91 7.84 7.79
CA MET A 68 -2.83 8.58 8.44
C MET A 68 -1.57 7.72 8.50
N PHE A 69 -0.45 8.29 8.08
CA PHE A 69 0.84 7.59 7.97
C PHE A 69 1.96 8.42 8.59
N LEU A 70 3.04 7.78 9.05
CA LEU A 70 4.21 8.54 9.49
C LEU A 70 4.91 9.17 8.28
N LYS A 71 5.68 10.24 8.51
CA LYS A 71 6.42 10.91 7.42
C LYS A 71 7.39 9.95 6.71
N GLU A 72 8.00 9.04 7.46
CA GLU A 72 8.94 8.02 6.94
C GLU A 72 8.27 6.95 6.05
N ASP A 73 6.95 6.75 6.19
CA ASP A 73 6.21 5.80 5.35
C ASP A 73 5.92 6.34 3.95
N LYS A 74 6.10 7.65 3.75
CA LYS A 74 5.66 8.37 2.56
C LYS A 74 6.23 7.76 1.27
N GLU A 75 7.53 7.51 1.22
CA GLU A 75 8.18 7.00 -0.01
C GLU A 75 7.67 5.61 -0.36
N PHE A 76 7.56 4.72 0.64
CA PHE A 76 6.96 3.41 0.45
C PHE A 76 5.53 3.50 -0.11
N ILE A 77 4.68 4.38 0.45
CA ILE A 77 3.29 4.55 -0.01
C ILE A 77 3.25 5.03 -1.46
N ILE A 78 4.08 6.01 -1.82
CA ILE A 78 4.15 6.53 -3.18
C ILE A 78 4.57 5.44 -4.15
N GLU A 79 5.66 4.73 -3.86
CA GLU A 79 6.18 3.66 -4.71
C GLU A 79 5.14 2.53 -4.86
N MET A 80 4.54 2.12 -3.75
CA MET A 80 3.56 1.03 -3.72
C MET A 80 2.35 1.36 -4.62
N LEU A 81 1.82 2.57 -4.52
CA LEU A 81 0.71 3.04 -5.34
C LEU A 81 1.10 3.17 -6.83
N MET A 82 2.32 3.62 -7.12
CA MET A 82 2.83 3.72 -8.50
C MET A 82 3.05 2.34 -9.16
N GLN A 83 3.38 1.31 -8.38
CA GLN A 83 3.59 -0.04 -8.88
C GLN A 83 2.28 -0.83 -9.08
N PHE A 84 1.13 -0.26 -8.71
CA PHE A 84 -0.18 -0.91 -8.79
C PHE A 84 -0.57 -1.39 -10.19
N THR A 85 -0.26 -0.62 -11.23
CA THR A 85 -0.55 -1.00 -12.63
C THR A 85 0.58 -1.76 -13.31
N LYS A 86 1.71 -1.96 -12.59
CA LYS A 86 2.91 -2.62 -13.10
C LYS A 86 3.16 -3.91 -12.33
N LYS A 87 4.00 -3.87 -11.29
CA LYS A 87 4.44 -5.06 -10.54
C LYS A 87 3.31 -5.79 -9.79
N MET A 88 2.19 -5.13 -9.48
CA MET A 88 1.03 -5.77 -8.86
C MET A 88 0.17 -6.59 -9.82
N GLU A 89 0.34 -6.44 -11.14
CA GLU A 89 -0.56 -7.04 -12.13
C GLU A 89 -0.64 -8.58 -12.07
N PRO A 90 0.47 -9.32 -11.94
CA PRO A 90 0.42 -10.77 -11.76
C PRO A 90 -0.35 -11.18 -10.49
N LEU A 91 -0.13 -10.47 -9.37
CA LEU A 91 -0.81 -10.76 -8.11
C LEU A 91 -2.32 -10.52 -8.20
N ARG A 92 -2.74 -9.44 -8.87
CA ARG A 92 -4.15 -9.11 -9.09
C ARG A 92 -4.87 -10.15 -9.97
N ARG A 93 -4.14 -10.79 -10.89
CA ARG A 93 -4.65 -11.89 -11.73
C ARG A 93 -4.54 -13.26 -11.07
N ALA A 94 -4.09 -13.33 -9.82
CA ALA A 94 -3.75 -14.58 -9.14
C ALA A 94 -2.69 -15.43 -9.86
N ASP A 95 -1.85 -14.80 -10.70
CA ASP A 95 -0.70 -15.42 -11.34
C ASP A 95 0.52 -15.29 -10.43
N PHE A 96 0.51 -16.07 -9.35
CA PHE A 96 1.56 -16.05 -8.36
C PHE A 96 2.91 -16.56 -8.88
N LEU A 97 2.91 -17.41 -9.91
CA LEU A 97 4.15 -17.96 -10.47
C LEU A 97 5.00 -16.88 -11.14
N ASN A 98 4.36 -15.92 -11.81
CA ASN A 98 5.03 -14.83 -12.51
C ASN A 98 5.19 -13.55 -11.68
N ALA A 99 4.69 -13.53 -10.44
CA ALA A 99 4.91 -12.40 -9.55
C ALA A 99 6.38 -12.36 -9.08
N ASP A 100 7.00 -11.19 -9.17
CA ASP A 100 8.37 -10.90 -8.72
C ASP A 100 8.53 -11.12 -7.20
N ASP A 101 9.32 -12.12 -6.80
CA ASP A 101 9.53 -12.48 -5.40
C ASP A 101 10.05 -11.31 -4.55
N GLU A 102 10.98 -10.50 -5.08
CA GLU A 102 11.52 -9.36 -4.34
C GLU A 102 10.46 -8.30 -4.10
N PHE A 103 9.61 -8.06 -5.11
CA PHE A 103 8.50 -7.13 -5.00
C PHE A 103 7.47 -7.61 -3.97
N VAL A 104 7.11 -8.89 -3.97
CA VAL A 104 6.17 -9.43 -2.98
C VAL A 104 6.72 -9.29 -1.57
N VAL A 105 8.00 -9.61 -1.36
CA VAL A 105 8.65 -9.46 -0.03
C VAL A 105 8.64 -8.00 0.41
N TRP A 106 9.09 -7.08 -0.46
CA TRP A 106 9.09 -5.64 -0.18
C TRP A 106 7.69 -5.12 0.17
N LEU A 107 6.67 -5.54 -0.58
CA LEU A 107 5.28 -5.15 -0.36
C LEU A 107 4.76 -5.67 0.98
N SER A 108 4.93 -6.97 1.25
CA SER A 108 4.48 -7.61 2.48
C SER A 108 5.11 -6.98 3.73
N GLU A 109 6.43 -6.80 3.73
CA GLU A 109 7.15 -6.20 4.86
C GLU A 109 6.78 -4.73 5.05
N GLY A 110 6.65 -3.98 3.94
CA GLY A 110 6.27 -2.58 3.98
C GLY A 110 4.85 -2.35 4.51
N ILE A 111 3.88 -3.17 4.09
CA ILE A 111 2.50 -3.11 4.59
C ILE A 111 2.45 -3.44 6.09
N LEU A 112 3.12 -4.50 6.56
CA LEU A 112 3.17 -4.83 7.99
C LEU A 112 3.79 -3.69 8.81
N ARG A 113 4.83 -3.03 8.27
CA ARG A 113 5.42 -1.83 8.88
C ARG A 113 4.40 -0.68 8.98
N LEU A 114 3.59 -0.42 7.94
CA LEU A 114 2.54 0.61 7.99
C LEU A 114 1.53 0.36 9.12
N PHE A 115 1.11 -0.89 9.32
CA PHE A 115 0.21 -1.25 10.42
C PHE A 115 0.89 -1.06 11.77
N LYS A 116 2.15 -1.49 11.91
CA LYS A 116 2.91 -1.28 13.14
C LYS A 116 3.05 0.20 13.50
N HIS A 117 3.36 1.04 12.52
CA HIS A 117 3.44 2.50 12.69
C HIS A 117 2.09 3.17 13.00
N ASN A 118 1.00 2.48 12.69
CA ASN A 118 -0.34 2.86 13.11
C ASN A 118 -0.76 2.25 14.45
N GLU A 119 0.17 1.72 15.25
CA GLU A 119 -0.08 1.24 16.61
C GLU A 119 -1.07 0.06 16.64
N VAL A 120 -1.11 -0.73 15.57
CA VAL A 120 -1.83 -2.00 15.55
C VAL A 120 -1.15 -2.97 16.52
N SER A 121 -1.95 -3.70 17.31
CA SER A 121 -1.44 -4.63 18.32
C SER A 121 -0.61 -5.76 17.70
N GLU A 122 0.36 -6.26 18.45
CA GLU A 122 1.21 -7.38 18.01
C GLU A 122 0.41 -8.65 17.70
N GLU A 123 -0.68 -8.91 18.41
CA GLU A 123 -1.61 -10.01 18.10
C GLU A 123 -2.21 -9.84 16.70
N LYS A 124 -2.71 -8.64 16.38
CA LYS A 124 -3.31 -8.37 15.08
C LYS A 124 -2.28 -8.33 13.96
N LEU A 125 -1.07 -7.84 14.23
CA LEU A 125 0.06 -7.93 13.29
C LEU A 125 0.42 -9.39 12.98
N ARG A 126 0.38 -10.30 13.97
CA ARG A 126 0.57 -11.74 13.72
C ARG A 126 -0.53 -12.31 12.85
N GLU A 127 -1.80 -11.96 13.08
CA GLU A 127 -2.91 -12.36 12.20
C GLU A 127 -2.70 -11.90 10.76
N PHE A 128 -2.31 -10.63 10.56
CA PHE A 128 -2.03 -10.08 9.23
C PHE A 128 -0.87 -10.79 8.56
N SER A 129 0.22 -11.04 9.29
CA SER A 129 1.36 -11.81 8.79
C SER A 129 0.95 -13.21 8.37
N CYS A 130 0.13 -13.91 9.18
CA CYS A 130 -0.40 -15.22 8.83
C CYS A 130 -1.30 -15.18 7.57
N ALA A 131 -2.13 -14.16 7.42
CA ALA A 131 -2.99 -13.99 6.25
C ALA A 131 -2.17 -13.76 4.97
N ILE A 132 -1.18 -12.86 5.02
CA ILE A 132 -0.23 -12.63 3.92
C ILE A 132 0.50 -13.93 3.56
N ASN A 133 1.05 -14.64 4.55
CA ASN A 133 1.79 -15.89 4.32
C ASN A 133 0.94 -16.92 3.56
N LYS A 134 -0.32 -17.11 3.96
CA LYS A 134 -1.24 -18.03 3.29
C LYS A 134 -1.58 -17.57 1.87
N ARG A 135 -1.66 -16.26 1.64
CA ARG A 135 -2.10 -15.70 0.35
C ARG A 135 -1.02 -15.69 -0.71
N VAL A 136 0.19 -15.27 -0.37
CA VAL A 136 1.27 -15.03 -1.35
C VAL A 136 2.49 -15.94 -1.17
N ASP A 137 2.43 -16.89 -0.23
CA ASP A 137 3.55 -17.77 0.13
C ASP A 137 4.84 -16.99 0.47
N TYR A 138 4.67 -15.97 1.32
CA TYR A 138 5.74 -15.04 1.69
C TYR A 138 7.04 -15.72 2.17
N PRO A 139 7.01 -16.79 3.01
CA PRO A 139 8.25 -17.44 3.46
C PRO A 139 9.08 -18.02 2.30
N LEU A 140 8.42 -18.71 1.35
CA LEU A 140 9.09 -19.28 0.19
C LEU A 140 9.67 -18.19 -0.71
N ARG A 141 8.90 -17.11 -0.94
CA ARG A 141 9.37 -15.97 -1.72
C ARG A 141 10.54 -15.25 -1.08
N LYS A 142 10.54 -15.09 0.25
CA LYS A 142 11.65 -14.51 1.00
C LYS A 142 12.92 -15.34 0.84
N GLN A 143 12.81 -16.66 0.92
CA GLN A 143 13.95 -17.56 0.68
C GLN A 143 14.50 -17.38 -0.74
N ARG A 144 13.63 -17.36 -1.76
CA ARG A 144 14.03 -17.17 -3.17
C ARG A 144 14.67 -15.81 -3.44
N ALA A 145 14.14 -14.74 -2.84
CA ALA A 145 14.67 -13.39 -2.97
C ALA A 145 16.08 -13.24 -2.36
N ILE A 146 16.40 -13.97 -1.30
CA ILE A 146 17.73 -13.97 -0.69
C ILE A 146 18.75 -14.71 -1.58
N ILE A 147 18.36 -15.84 -2.19
CA ILE A 147 19.23 -16.67 -3.04
C ILE A 147 19.59 -15.98 -4.37
N LYS A 148 18.73 -15.09 -4.87
CA LYS A 148 18.94 -14.36 -6.12
C LYS A 148 19.91 -13.16 -6.01
N LYS A 149 20.32 -12.78 -4.79
CA LYS A 149 21.31 -11.72 -4.54
C LYS A 149 22.73 -12.29 -4.49
#